data_AF-A0A959L0N6-F1
#
_entry.id   AF-A0A959L0N6-F1
#
_cell.length_a   1.000
_cell.length_b   1.000
_cell.length_c   1.000
_cell.angle_alpha   90.00
_cell.angle_beta   90.00
_cell.angle_gamma   90.00
#
_symmetry.space_group_name_H-M   'P 1'
#
loop_
_entity.id
_entity.type
_entity.pdbx_description
1 polymer ?
#
loop_
_entity_poly.entity_id
_entity_poly.type
_entity_poly.pdbx_seq_one_letter_code
_entity_poly.pdbx_strand_id
1 'polypeptide(L)'
;MSKRLLSIDALRGFDMLLISGGGAFISLLHGKTGWGWVDAVAEQFEHPAWNGFTFYDFIFPLFLFIAGVSLTFSVSSAKDKGFTNQQIYRKVFVRMCILIVIGIIYKNAPVPLFEPAKIRFVSVLGRIGFATFITTLLFLNFDWKKRILWIIGILIAYYAALFLIPVPGYGAGDLSFEGNLVGWIDRTFMPGRLHQVTYDELAILTQFPALCLTVIGSIAGEALQNVNWSDQRKVNTLLVGGAAVLLLGLLWGLHFPINKHLWSSSFILLTGG
;
A
#
# COMPACT_ATOMS: atom_id res chain seq x y z
N MET A 1 7.09 -7.61 29.08
CA MET A 1 7.14 -6.20 28.63
C MET A 1 7.37 -6.18 27.13
N SER A 2 6.39 -5.71 26.34
CA SER A 2 6.59 -5.52 24.90
C SER A 2 7.57 -4.36 24.71
N LYS A 3 8.81 -4.67 24.33
CA LYS A 3 9.82 -3.64 24.01
C LYS A 3 9.35 -2.95 22.73
N ARG A 4 8.92 -1.69 22.86
CA ARG A 4 8.46 -0.88 21.73
C ARG A 4 9.59 -0.75 20.72
N LEU A 5 9.31 -1.08 19.46
CA LEU A 5 10.32 -1.04 18.39
C LEU A 5 10.55 0.40 17.95
N LEU A 6 11.59 1.03 18.51
CA LEU A 6 11.97 2.41 18.20
C LEU A 6 12.20 2.63 16.71
N SER A 7 12.75 1.64 16.00
CA SER A 7 12.99 1.69 14.56
C SER A 7 11.71 1.88 13.74
N ILE A 8 10.60 1.26 14.16
CA ILE A 8 9.31 1.39 13.48
C ILE A 8 8.73 2.80 13.66
N ASP A 9 8.87 3.35 14.87
CA ASP A 9 8.37 4.70 15.15
C ASP A 9 9.23 5.77 14.47
N ALA A 10 10.56 5.58 14.42
CA ALA A 10 11.46 6.45 13.68
C ALA A 10 11.14 6.46 12.17
N LEU A 11 10.91 5.28 11.58
CA LEU A 11 10.57 5.15 10.16
C LEU A 11 9.23 5.82 9.83
N ARG A 12 8.22 5.63 10.66
CA ARG A 12 6.94 6.36 10.52
C ARG A 12 7.08 7.87 10.66
N GLY A 13 7.90 8.32 11.61
CA GLY A 13 8.17 9.73 11.84
C GLY A 13 8.85 10.38 10.62
N PHE A 14 9.80 9.66 10.03
CA PHE A 14 10.44 10.07 8.78
C PHE A 14 9.43 10.19 7.63
N ASP A 15 8.57 9.19 7.44
CA ASP A 15 7.56 9.24 6.38
C ASP A 15 6.55 10.39 6.60
N MET A 16 6.13 10.62 7.85
CA MET A 16 5.26 11.73 8.20
C MET A 16 5.90 13.10 7.93
N LEU A 17 7.20 13.25 8.21
CA LEU A 17 7.97 14.46 7.90
C LEU A 17 8.01 14.73 6.39
N LEU A 18 8.24 13.69 5.59
CA LEU A 18 8.28 13.81 4.14
C LEU A 18 6.92 14.22 3.57
N ILE A 19 5.82 13.65 4.07
CA ILE A 19 4.46 14.01 3.64
C ILE A 19 4.04 15.39 4.14
N SER A 20 4.41 15.80 5.35
CA SER A 20 3.95 17.06 5.95
C SER A 20 4.54 18.31 5.28
N GLY A 21 5.56 18.16 4.43
CA GLY A 21 6.17 19.27 3.71
C GLY A 21 7.64 19.05 3.34
N GLY A 22 8.31 18.04 3.92
CA GLY A 22 9.70 17.74 3.61
C GLY A 22 9.92 17.40 2.13
N GLY A 23 9.05 16.58 1.54
CA GLY A 23 9.15 16.23 0.11
C GLY A 23 8.90 17.43 -0.81
N ALA A 24 7.91 18.27 -0.47
CA ALA A 24 7.63 19.50 -1.22
C ALA A 24 8.81 20.49 -1.13
N PHE A 25 9.41 20.64 0.05
CA PHE A 25 10.60 21.46 0.23
C PHE A 25 11.77 20.98 -0.66
N ILE A 26 12.02 19.66 -0.71
CA ILE A 26 13.10 19.08 -1.51
C ILE A 26 12.84 19.24 -3.01
N SER A 27 11.62 18.97 -3.49
CA SER A 27 11.25 19.17 -4.90
C SER A 27 11.43 20.64 -5.33
N LEU A 28 11.10 21.61 -4.47
CA LEU A 28 11.27 23.03 -4.77
C LEU A 28 12.73 23.51 -4.88
N LEU A 29 13.71 22.71 -4.45
CA LEU A 29 15.13 23.03 -4.61
C LEU A 29 15.63 22.82 -6.05
N HIS A 30 14.86 22.11 -6.88
CA HIS A 30 15.22 21.84 -8.27
C HIS A 30 15.50 23.14 -9.04
N GLY A 31 16.68 23.23 -9.64
CA GLY A 31 17.16 24.38 -10.42
C GLY A 31 17.47 25.63 -9.60
N LYS A 32 17.46 25.57 -8.26
CA LYS A 32 17.71 26.74 -7.39
C LYS A 32 19.14 26.86 -6.90
N THR A 33 19.88 25.76 -6.81
CA THR A 33 21.22 25.72 -6.20
C THR A 33 22.35 25.72 -7.23
N GLY A 34 22.07 25.35 -8.48
CA GLY A 34 23.08 25.12 -9.51
C GLY A 34 23.93 23.87 -9.29
N TRP A 35 23.59 23.03 -8.31
CA TRP A 35 24.29 21.78 -8.01
C TRP A 35 23.50 20.59 -8.56
N GLY A 36 24.05 19.91 -9.57
CA GLY A 36 23.35 18.81 -10.25
C GLY A 36 22.98 17.62 -9.33
N TRP A 37 23.68 17.42 -8.22
CA TRP A 37 23.29 16.40 -7.24
C TRP A 37 22.04 16.78 -6.43
N VAL A 38 21.80 18.08 -6.19
CA VAL A 38 20.57 18.57 -5.54
C VAL A 38 19.39 18.37 -6.47
N ASP A 39 19.57 18.68 -7.75
CA ASP A 39 18.54 18.49 -8.76
C ASP A 39 18.17 17.01 -8.91
N ALA A 40 19.17 16.11 -8.96
CA ALA A 40 18.94 14.66 -8.99
C ALA A 40 18.17 14.15 -7.75
N VAL A 41 18.39 14.74 -6.57
CA VAL A 41 17.60 14.41 -5.37
C VAL A 41 16.19 14.98 -5.46
N ALA A 42 16.04 16.21 -5.95
CA ALA A 42 14.74 16.85 -6.10
C ALA A 42 13.82 16.09 -7.08
N GLU A 43 14.37 15.58 -8.17
CA GLU A 43 13.65 14.72 -9.14
C GLU A 43 13.08 13.45 -8.50
N GLN A 44 13.72 12.91 -7.44
CA GLN A 44 13.20 11.74 -6.71
C GLN A 44 11.94 12.05 -5.89
N PHE A 45 11.60 13.34 -5.72
CA PHE A 45 10.41 13.82 -5.04
C PHE A 45 9.27 14.21 -5.99
N GLU A 46 9.44 13.96 -7.28
CA GLU A 46 8.38 14.12 -8.29
C GLU A 46 7.89 12.76 -8.79
N HIS A 47 6.58 12.64 -8.99
CA HIS A 47 5.99 11.39 -9.46
C HIS A 47 6.18 11.24 -10.97
N PRO A 48 6.51 10.03 -11.47
CA PRO A 48 6.40 9.75 -12.89
C PRO A 48 4.98 10.03 -13.38
N ALA A 49 4.84 10.53 -14.61
CA ALA A 49 3.53 10.88 -15.17
C ALA A 49 2.59 9.67 -15.33
N TRP A 50 3.14 8.47 -15.52
CA TRP A 50 2.34 7.24 -15.64
C TRP A 50 3.09 5.99 -15.19
N ASN A 51 4.10 5.59 -15.97
CA ASN A 51 4.96 4.44 -15.66
C ASN A 51 6.30 4.94 -15.12
N GLY A 52 6.88 4.17 -14.20
CA GLY A 52 8.16 4.49 -13.58
C GLY A 52 8.07 4.40 -12.07
N PHE A 53 9.17 4.77 -11.43
CA PHE A 53 9.28 4.78 -9.98
C PHE A 53 10.26 5.86 -9.56
N THR A 54 9.85 6.69 -8.61
CA THR A 54 10.74 7.57 -7.85
C THR A 54 10.63 7.29 -6.36
N PHE A 55 11.60 7.76 -5.58
CA PHE A 55 11.59 7.55 -4.12
C PHE A 55 10.27 7.94 -3.46
N TYR A 56 9.64 9.03 -3.90
CA TYR A 56 8.41 9.52 -3.30
C TYR A 56 7.20 8.57 -3.49
N ASP A 57 7.25 7.69 -4.49
CA ASP A 57 6.26 6.63 -4.68
C ASP A 57 6.32 5.54 -3.62
N PHE A 58 7.46 5.39 -2.95
CA PHE A 58 7.68 4.37 -1.92
C PHE A 58 7.01 4.69 -0.58
N ILE A 59 6.78 5.97 -0.29
CA ILE A 59 6.33 6.44 1.02
C ILE A 59 5.00 5.80 1.44
N PHE A 60 4.01 5.78 0.55
CA PHE A 60 2.71 5.21 0.90
C PHE A 60 2.70 3.68 1.00
N PRO A 61 3.31 2.92 0.06
CA PRO A 61 3.55 1.49 0.23
C PRO A 61 4.23 1.12 1.55
N LEU A 62 5.23 1.91 1.96
CA LEU A 62 5.95 1.70 3.21
C LEU A 62 5.02 1.81 4.43
N PHE A 63 4.09 2.76 4.46
CA PHE A 63 3.06 2.83 5.51
C PHE A 63 2.21 1.55 5.59
N LEU A 64 1.82 0.97 4.45
CA LEU A 64 1.04 -0.27 4.42
C LEU A 64 1.85 -1.46 4.92
N PHE A 65 3.12 -1.55 4.54
CA PHE A 65 4.05 -2.56 5.04
C PHE A 65 4.22 -2.44 6.56
N ILE A 66 4.54 -1.25 7.06
CA ILE A 66 4.73 -1.00 8.50
C ILE A 66 3.43 -1.23 9.29
N ALA A 67 2.27 -0.91 8.72
CA ALA A 67 0.98 -1.24 9.32
C ALA A 67 0.82 -2.74 9.51
N GLY A 68 1.26 -3.54 8.53
CA GLY A 68 1.33 -5.00 8.60
C GLY A 68 2.28 -5.50 9.69
N VAL A 69 3.50 -4.96 9.74
CA VAL A 69 4.48 -5.28 10.79
C VAL A 69 3.88 -4.98 12.16
N SER A 70 3.31 -3.80 12.37
CA SER A 70 2.74 -3.42 13.67
C SER A 70 1.50 -4.20 14.06
N LEU A 71 0.73 -4.65 13.06
CA LEU A 71 -0.43 -5.50 13.28
C LEU A 71 -0.03 -6.78 14.01
N THR A 72 1.06 -7.45 13.60
CA THR A 72 1.46 -8.70 14.25
C THR A 72 1.78 -8.48 15.72
N PHE A 73 2.49 -7.41 16.08
CA PHE A 73 2.80 -7.11 17.49
C PHE A 73 1.52 -6.83 18.29
N SER A 74 0.57 -6.11 17.69
CA SER A 74 -0.71 -5.81 18.33
C SER A 74 -1.57 -7.06 18.52
N VAL A 75 -1.58 -7.96 17.54
CA VAL A 75 -2.40 -9.19 17.57
C VAL A 75 -1.77 -10.23 18.51
N SER A 76 -0.47 -10.46 18.44
CA SER A 76 0.25 -11.33 19.38
C SER A 76 0.05 -10.84 20.83
N SER A 77 0.23 -9.55 21.07
CA SER A 77 0.01 -8.98 22.41
C SER A 77 -1.45 -9.10 22.89
N ALA A 78 -2.44 -9.05 21.98
CA ALA A 78 -3.83 -9.28 22.35
C ALA A 78 -4.08 -10.74 22.73
N LYS A 79 -3.49 -11.70 21.99
CA LYS A 79 -3.55 -13.12 22.33
C LYS A 79 -2.90 -13.42 23.68
N ASP A 80 -1.73 -12.84 23.96
CA ASP A 80 -1.04 -13.01 25.26
C ASP A 80 -1.89 -12.49 26.44
N LYS A 81 -2.74 -11.49 26.19
CA LYS A 81 -3.69 -10.94 27.16
C LYS A 81 -5.01 -11.72 27.25
N GLY A 82 -5.12 -12.86 26.56
CA GLY A 82 -6.30 -13.73 26.60
C GLY A 82 -7.48 -13.26 25.75
N PHE A 83 -7.29 -12.34 24.79
CA PHE A 83 -8.37 -11.93 23.89
C PHE A 83 -8.74 -13.06 22.94
N THR A 84 -10.04 -13.27 22.73
CA THR A 84 -10.53 -14.21 21.71
C THR A 84 -10.36 -13.64 20.30
N ASN A 85 -10.27 -14.51 19.29
CA ASN A 85 -10.18 -14.07 17.89
C ASN A 85 -11.35 -13.14 17.50
N GLN A 86 -12.57 -13.41 18.00
CA GLN A 86 -13.74 -12.59 17.73
C GLN A 86 -13.61 -11.16 18.29
N GLN A 87 -13.03 -11.02 19.48
CA GLN A 87 -12.76 -9.70 20.07
C GLN A 87 -11.73 -8.92 19.24
N ILE A 88 -10.71 -9.60 18.73
CA ILE A 88 -9.70 -9.00 17.86
C ILE A 88 -10.33 -8.54 16.54
N TYR A 89 -11.12 -9.40 15.88
CA TYR A 89 -11.83 -9.04 14.64
C TYR A 89 -12.73 -7.83 14.83
N ARG A 90 -13.56 -7.82 15.89
CA ARG A 90 -14.45 -6.68 16.18
C ARG A 90 -13.67 -5.39 16.38
N LYS A 91 -12.56 -5.44 17.13
CA LYS A 91 -11.73 -4.26 17.40
C LYS A 91 -11.10 -3.70 16.11
N VAL A 92 -10.56 -4.56 15.25
CA VAL A 92 -9.94 -4.13 13.99
C VAL A 92 -11.01 -3.66 12.99
N PHE A 93 -12.17 -4.31 12.94
CA PHE A 93 -13.31 -3.89 12.12
C PHE A 93 -13.80 -2.48 12.49
N VAL A 94 -13.99 -2.20 13.78
CA VAL A 94 -14.36 -0.86 14.25
C VAL A 94 -13.31 0.17 13.85
N ARG A 95 -12.02 -0.16 13.99
CA ARG A 95 -10.92 0.71 13.54
C ARG A 95 -10.98 0.97 12.03
N MET A 96 -11.26 -0.04 11.22
CA MET A 96 -11.44 0.11 9.77
C MET A 96 -12.56 1.10 9.48
N CYS A 97 -13.74 0.94 10.07
CA CYS A 97 -14.86 1.86 9.88
C CYS A 97 -14.52 3.29 10.29
N ILE A 98 -13.86 3.47 11.45
CA ILE A 98 -13.41 4.80 11.91
C ILE A 98 -12.46 5.44 10.89
N LEU A 99 -11.47 4.69 10.39
CA LEU A 99 -10.50 5.22 9.42
C LEU A 99 -11.14 5.55 8.06
N ILE A 100 -12.13 4.77 7.61
CA ILE A 100 -12.90 5.08 6.40
C ILE A 100 -13.67 6.38 6.60
N VAL A 101 -14.41 6.53 7.70
CA VAL A 101 -15.21 7.74 7.98
C VAL A 101 -14.33 8.97 8.10
N ILE A 102 -13.26 8.92 8.90
CA ILE A 102 -12.32 10.03 9.05
C ILE A 102 -11.65 10.36 7.71
N GLY A 103 -11.30 9.34 6.92
CA GLY A 103 -10.70 9.52 5.61
C GLY A 103 -11.62 10.24 4.62
N ILE A 104 -12.92 9.92 4.62
CA ILE A 104 -13.94 10.62 3.82
C ILE A 104 -14.07 12.07 4.28
N ILE A 105 -14.17 12.32 5.59
CA ILE A 105 -14.29 13.69 6.12
C ILE A 105 -13.06 14.53 5.71
N TYR A 106 -11.87 13.98 5.92
CA TYR A 106 -10.61 14.65 5.60
C TYR A 106 -10.48 15.02 4.12
N LYS A 107 -10.84 14.09 3.21
CA LYS A 107 -10.71 14.33 1.76
C LYS A 107 -11.76 15.27 1.17
N ASN A 108 -12.80 15.57 1.93
CA ASN A 108 -13.92 16.36 1.44
C ASN A 108 -14.12 17.64 2.25
N ALA A 109 -13.24 18.03 3.19
CA ALA A 109 -13.43 19.22 4.00
C ALA A 109 -13.29 20.54 3.18
N PRO A 110 -14.27 21.46 3.21
CA PRO A 110 -15.58 21.37 3.87
C PRO A 110 -16.55 20.42 3.13
N VAL A 111 -17.17 19.48 3.87
CA VAL A 111 -17.90 18.35 3.28
C VAL A 111 -19.15 18.81 2.53
N PRO A 112 -19.26 18.56 1.21
CA PRO A 112 -20.42 18.94 0.42
C PRO A 112 -21.55 17.93 0.64
N LEU A 113 -22.19 17.96 1.81
CA LEU A 113 -23.21 16.99 2.23
C LEU A 113 -24.40 16.90 1.26
N PHE A 114 -24.76 18.01 0.61
CA PHE A 114 -25.87 18.10 -0.34
C PHE A 114 -25.45 17.86 -1.79
N GLU A 115 -24.18 17.60 -2.07
CA GLU A 115 -23.68 17.28 -3.40
C GLU A 115 -22.87 15.97 -3.39
N PRO A 116 -23.55 14.80 -3.24
CA PRO A 116 -22.87 13.50 -3.17
C PRO A 116 -21.93 13.23 -4.37
N ALA A 117 -22.24 13.79 -5.53
CA ALA A 117 -21.42 13.71 -6.74
C ALA A 117 -20.01 14.33 -6.57
N LYS A 118 -19.84 15.29 -5.65
CA LYS A 118 -18.55 15.93 -5.35
C LYS A 118 -17.76 15.23 -4.25
N ILE A 119 -18.33 14.23 -3.60
CA ILE A 119 -17.67 13.50 -2.52
C ILE A 119 -16.69 12.48 -3.11
N ARG A 120 -15.43 12.51 -2.68
CA ARG A 120 -14.46 11.44 -2.93
C ARG A 120 -14.55 10.42 -1.79
N PHE A 121 -15.07 9.24 -2.07
CA PHE A 121 -15.34 8.21 -1.03
C PHE A 121 -14.11 7.41 -0.61
N VAL A 122 -13.06 7.43 -1.43
CA VAL A 122 -11.82 6.68 -1.17
C VAL A 122 -10.74 7.56 -0.56
N SER A 123 -9.95 6.97 0.32
CA SER A 123 -8.92 7.68 1.07
C SER A 123 -7.79 6.75 1.50
N VAL A 124 -6.64 7.35 1.79
CA VAL A 124 -5.45 6.64 2.29
C VAL A 124 -5.76 5.97 3.63
N LEU A 125 -6.44 6.66 4.53
CA LEU A 125 -6.86 6.12 5.82
C LEU A 125 -7.79 4.93 5.64
N GLY A 126 -8.79 5.04 4.74
CA GLY A 126 -9.70 3.95 4.42
C GLY A 126 -8.98 2.72 3.90
N ARG A 127 -8.03 2.89 2.98
CA ARG A 127 -7.17 1.81 2.46
C ARG A 127 -6.37 1.13 3.57
N ILE A 128 -5.72 1.89 4.46
CA ILE A 128 -4.98 1.32 5.61
C ILE A 128 -5.92 0.53 6.52
N GLY A 129 -7.11 1.07 6.81
CA GLY A 129 -8.13 0.39 7.61
C GLY A 129 -8.56 -0.94 6.99
N PHE A 130 -8.87 -0.93 5.69
CA PHE A 130 -9.29 -2.12 4.97
C PHE A 130 -8.16 -3.18 4.90
N ALA A 131 -6.96 -2.77 4.47
CA ALA A 131 -5.81 -3.66 4.35
C ALA A 131 -5.44 -4.32 5.68
N THR A 132 -5.46 -3.55 6.78
CA THR A 132 -5.19 -4.10 8.12
C THR A 132 -6.27 -5.05 8.62
N PHE A 133 -7.54 -4.80 8.31
CA PHE A 133 -8.63 -5.73 8.63
C PHE A 133 -8.49 -7.06 7.88
N ILE A 134 -8.31 -7.02 6.55
CA ILE A 134 -8.10 -8.23 5.75
C ILE A 134 -6.85 -8.99 6.18
N THR A 135 -5.74 -8.27 6.43
CA THR A 135 -4.51 -8.89 6.94
C THR A 135 -4.73 -9.55 8.30
N THR A 136 -5.56 -8.99 9.18
CA THR A 136 -5.91 -9.61 10.47
C THR A 136 -6.65 -10.92 10.28
N LEU A 137 -7.60 -10.97 9.34
CA LEU A 137 -8.29 -12.20 8.98
C LEU A 137 -7.28 -13.23 8.46
N LEU A 138 -6.39 -12.84 7.56
CA LEU A 138 -5.40 -13.77 7.02
C LEU A 138 -4.41 -14.25 8.09
N PHE A 139 -3.93 -13.36 8.93
CA PHE A 139 -2.97 -13.67 9.99
C PHE A 139 -3.53 -14.63 11.04
N LEU A 140 -4.81 -14.49 11.41
CA LEU A 140 -5.43 -15.32 12.44
C LEU A 140 -5.88 -16.69 11.95
N ASN A 141 -6.15 -16.86 10.65
CA ASN A 141 -6.68 -18.10 10.08
C ASN A 141 -5.66 -18.90 9.25
N PHE A 142 -4.54 -18.29 8.84
CA PHE A 142 -3.58 -18.91 7.93
C PHE A 142 -2.13 -18.72 8.38
N ASP A 143 -1.34 -19.78 8.22
CA ASP A 143 0.11 -19.75 8.39
C ASP A 143 0.78 -18.88 7.31
N TRP A 144 2.02 -18.45 7.57
CA TRP A 144 2.79 -17.61 6.67
C TRP A 144 2.86 -18.14 5.22
N LYS A 145 2.97 -19.46 5.04
CA LYS A 145 3.00 -20.10 3.69
C LYS A 145 1.70 -19.87 2.93
N LYS A 146 0.56 -20.05 3.59
CA LYS A 146 -0.77 -19.84 2.98
C LYS A 146 -1.00 -18.35 2.70
N ARG A 147 -0.45 -17.45 3.54
CA ARG A 147 -0.50 -16.00 3.27
C ARG A 147 0.34 -15.60 2.04
N ILE A 148 1.47 -16.26 1.80
CA ILE A 148 2.22 -16.12 0.53
C ILE A 148 1.36 -16.58 -0.66
N LEU A 149 0.65 -17.70 -0.54
CA LEU A 149 -0.27 -18.15 -1.60
C LEU A 149 -1.39 -17.14 -1.86
N TRP A 150 -1.93 -16.50 -0.82
CA TRP A 150 -2.88 -15.39 -0.99
C TRP A 150 -2.28 -14.21 -1.73
N ILE A 151 -1.06 -13.79 -1.38
CA ILE A 151 -0.36 -12.71 -2.10
C ILE A 151 -0.20 -13.08 -3.58
N ILE A 152 0.35 -14.26 -3.87
CA ILE A 152 0.57 -14.73 -5.24
C ILE A 152 -0.76 -14.79 -6.01
N GLY A 153 -1.79 -15.38 -5.42
CA GLY A 153 -3.11 -15.51 -6.02
C GLY A 153 -3.74 -14.15 -6.33
N ILE A 154 -3.67 -13.19 -5.41
CA ILE A 154 -4.20 -11.84 -5.61
C ILE A 154 -3.42 -11.10 -6.71
N LEU A 155 -2.08 -11.13 -6.68
CA LEU A 155 -1.26 -10.41 -7.65
C LEU A 155 -1.38 -11.00 -9.06
N ILE A 156 -1.48 -12.33 -9.20
CA ILE A 156 -1.70 -13.00 -10.48
C ILE A 156 -3.13 -12.76 -10.97
N ALA A 157 -4.15 -12.87 -10.10
CA ALA A 157 -5.53 -12.61 -10.49
C ALA A 157 -5.74 -11.15 -10.92
N TYR A 158 -5.12 -10.21 -10.22
CA TYR A 158 -5.16 -8.79 -10.59
C TYR A 158 -4.49 -8.53 -11.94
N TYR A 159 -3.28 -9.07 -12.14
CA TYR A 159 -2.60 -9.02 -13.43
C TYR A 159 -3.45 -9.64 -14.55
N ALA A 160 -3.98 -10.84 -14.35
CA ALA A 160 -4.83 -11.52 -15.33
C ALA A 160 -6.10 -10.71 -15.63
N ALA A 161 -6.73 -10.09 -14.62
CA ALA A 161 -7.88 -9.24 -14.83
C ALA A 161 -7.56 -8.08 -15.78
N LEU A 162 -6.48 -7.33 -15.53
CA LEU A 162 -6.06 -6.20 -16.37
C LEU A 162 -5.76 -6.60 -17.82
N PHE A 163 -5.17 -7.78 -18.02
CA PHE A 163 -4.74 -8.23 -19.35
C PHE A 163 -5.79 -9.02 -20.13
N LEU A 164 -6.76 -9.67 -19.44
CA LEU A 164 -7.72 -10.58 -20.08
C LEU A 164 -9.15 -10.05 -20.12
N ILE A 165 -9.53 -9.11 -19.24
CA ILE A 165 -10.88 -8.55 -19.24
C ILE A 165 -10.93 -7.38 -20.23
N PRO A 166 -11.75 -7.47 -21.30
CA PRO A 166 -11.84 -6.39 -22.28
C PRO A 166 -12.60 -5.20 -21.69
N VAL A 167 -12.00 -4.02 -21.80
CA VAL A 167 -12.66 -2.75 -21.47
C VAL A 167 -13.47 -2.27 -22.69
N PRO A 168 -14.76 -1.93 -22.53
CA PRO A 168 -15.58 -1.40 -23.62
C PRO A 168 -14.92 -0.19 -24.29
N GLY A 169 -14.68 -0.29 -25.61
CA GLY A 169 -14.06 0.76 -26.42
C GLY A 169 -12.52 0.71 -26.53
N TYR A 170 -11.84 -0.08 -25.70
CA TYR A 170 -10.37 -0.14 -25.65
C TYR A 170 -9.81 -1.56 -25.85
N GLY A 171 -10.57 -2.60 -25.51
CA GLY A 171 -10.13 -3.99 -25.58
C GLY A 171 -9.46 -4.46 -24.29
N ALA A 172 -8.83 -5.64 -24.34
CA ALA A 172 -8.16 -6.25 -23.19
C ALA A 172 -6.67 -5.86 -23.16
N GLY A 173 -6.09 -5.68 -21.97
CA GLY A 173 -4.67 -5.37 -21.80
C GLY A 173 -4.26 -3.92 -22.08
N ASP A 174 -5.22 -3.02 -22.29
CA ASP A 174 -4.92 -1.59 -22.33
C ASP A 174 -4.60 -1.09 -20.92
N LEU A 175 -3.37 -0.56 -20.73
CA LEU A 175 -2.89 0.03 -19.48
C LEU A 175 -2.73 1.56 -19.59
N SER A 176 -3.33 2.19 -20.60
CA SER A 176 -3.32 3.64 -20.79
C SER A 176 -4.12 4.37 -19.72
N PHE A 177 -3.93 5.69 -19.63
CA PHE A 177 -4.62 6.54 -18.66
C PHE A 177 -6.15 6.44 -18.74
N GLU A 178 -6.70 6.30 -19.95
CA GLU A 178 -8.14 6.31 -20.20
C GLU A 178 -8.75 4.91 -20.30
N GLY A 179 -8.05 4.00 -20.99
CA GLY A 179 -8.55 2.69 -21.40
C GLY A 179 -8.38 1.56 -20.39
N ASN A 180 -7.66 1.80 -19.29
CA ASN A 180 -7.38 0.75 -18.32
C ASN A 180 -8.62 0.28 -17.54
N LEU A 181 -8.60 -1.00 -17.18
CA LEU A 181 -9.69 -1.66 -16.45
C LEU A 181 -9.96 -1.05 -15.07
N VAL A 182 -8.93 -0.55 -14.36
CA VAL A 182 -9.10 0.13 -13.07
C VAL A 182 -9.99 1.35 -13.23
N GLY A 183 -9.64 2.25 -14.14
CA GLY A 183 -10.42 3.44 -14.42
C GLY A 183 -11.82 3.13 -14.92
N TRP A 184 -11.99 2.09 -15.73
CA TRP A 184 -13.32 1.67 -16.15
C TRP A 184 -14.19 1.19 -14.97
N ILE A 185 -13.66 0.34 -14.08
CA ILE A 185 -14.38 -0.08 -12.86
C ILE A 185 -14.70 1.12 -11.99
N ASP A 186 -13.75 2.03 -11.80
CA ASP A 186 -13.94 3.22 -10.98
C ASP A 186 -15.08 4.07 -11.53
N ARG A 187 -15.06 4.42 -12.82
CA ARG A 187 -16.12 5.23 -13.45
C ARG A 187 -17.49 4.55 -13.44
N THR A 188 -17.53 3.21 -13.46
CA THR A 188 -18.77 2.44 -13.54
C THR A 188 -19.41 2.24 -12.16
N PHE A 189 -18.61 1.98 -11.13
CA PHE A 189 -19.10 1.49 -9.84
C PHE A 189 -18.83 2.44 -8.67
N MET A 190 -17.85 3.35 -8.78
CA MET A 190 -17.58 4.27 -7.68
C MET A 190 -18.59 5.42 -7.65
N PRO A 191 -19.21 5.67 -6.49
CA PRO A 191 -20.02 6.87 -6.32
C PRO A 191 -19.12 8.12 -6.21
N GLY A 192 -19.71 9.28 -6.50
CA GLY A 192 -19.06 10.57 -6.29
C GLY A 192 -18.01 10.90 -7.35
N ARG A 193 -16.95 11.61 -6.94
CA ARG A 193 -15.87 12.03 -7.84
C ARG A 193 -14.62 11.17 -7.67
N LEU A 194 -13.93 10.96 -8.78
CA LEU A 194 -12.61 10.36 -8.84
C LEU A 194 -11.51 11.43 -8.75
N HIS A 195 -10.33 11.07 -8.26
CA HIS A 195 -9.24 12.03 -8.11
C HIS A 195 -8.71 12.55 -9.44
N GLN A 196 -8.45 11.64 -10.39
CA GLN A 196 -7.86 11.94 -11.69
C GLN A 196 -8.93 12.14 -12.76
N VAL A 197 -10.20 12.30 -12.36
CA VAL A 197 -11.40 12.29 -13.22
C VAL A 197 -11.68 10.94 -13.87
N THR A 198 -10.67 10.28 -14.44
CA THR A 198 -10.77 9.00 -15.13
C THR A 198 -10.64 7.79 -14.21
N TYR A 199 -9.84 7.87 -13.15
CA TYR A 199 -9.64 6.79 -12.18
C TYR A 199 -9.25 7.35 -10.80
N ASP A 200 -9.24 6.48 -9.79
CA ASP A 200 -8.68 6.79 -8.48
C ASP A 200 -7.74 5.67 -8.01
N GLU A 201 -6.50 6.03 -7.71
CA GLU A 201 -5.46 5.11 -7.21
C GLU A 201 -5.87 4.37 -5.93
N LEU A 202 -6.89 4.88 -5.23
CA LEU A 202 -7.41 4.39 -3.95
C LEU A 202 -8.74 3.62 -4.08
N ALA A 203 -9.26 3.44 -5.29
CA ALA A 203 -10.55 2.79 -5.53
C ALA A 203 -10.45 1.26 -5.58
N ILE A 204 -11.49 0.61 -6.11
CA ILE A 204 -11.90 -0.75 -5.75
C ILE A 204 -10.81 -1.76 -6.10
N LEU A 205 -10.41 -1.81 -7.38
CA LEU A 205 -9.49 -2.85 -7.84
C LEU A 205 -8.08 -2.70 -7.25
N THR A 206 -7.62 -1.47 -7.05
CA THR A 206 -6.28 -1.21 -6.52
C THR A 206 -6.16 -1.53 -5.02
N GLN A 207 -7.27 -1.76 -4.30
CA GLN A 207 -7.21 -2.24 -2.91
C GLN A 207 -6.61 -3.64 -2.79
N PHE A 208 -6.84 -4.51 -3.77
CA PHE A 208 -6.38 -5.90 -3.74
C PHE A 208 -4.85 -6.04 -3.84
N PRO A 209 -4.16 -5.45 -4.83
CA PRO A 209 -2.70 -5.44 -4.82
C PRO A 209 -2.15 -4.68 -3.61
N ALA A 210 -2.77 -3.56 -3.21
CA ALA A 210 -2.32 -2.76 -2.07
C ALA A 210 -2.29 -3.53 -0.74
N LEU A 211 -3.32 -4.35 -0.45
CA LEU A 211 -3.35 -5.10 0.81
C LEU A 211 -2.22 -6.14 0.91
N CYS A 212 -1.67 -6.59 -0.23
CA CYS A 212 -0.55 -7.53 -0.24
C CYS A 212 0.68 -6.95 0.47
N LEU A 213 0.92 -5.64 0.42
CA LEU A 213 2.00 -4.99 1.19
C LEU A 213 1.81 -5.13 2.69
N THR A 214 0.57 -4.99 3.18
CA THR A 214 0.25 -5.20 4.60
C THR A 214 0.41 -6.66 5.00
N VAL A 215 0.08 -7.60 4.11
CA VAL A 215 0.32 -9.05 4.34
C VAL A 215 1.82 -9.36 4.36
N ILE A 216 2.60 -8.84 3.40
CA ILE A 216 4.06 -8.98 3.37
C ILE A 216 4.67 -8.42 4.65
N GLY A 217 4.27 -7.21 5.05
CA GLY A 217 4.68 -6.60 6.31
C GLY A 217 4.32 -7.45 7.53
N SER A 218 3.17 -8.14 7.52
CA SER A 218 2.82 -9.05 8.61
C SER A 218 3.75 -10.27 8.68
N ILE A 219 4.19 -10.81 7.55
CA ILE A 219 5.16 -11.92 7.50
C ILE A 219 6.52 -11.45 8.04
N ALA A 220 6.96 -10.26 7.63
CA ALA A 220 8.18 -9.65 8.16
C ALA A 220 8.08 -9.41 9.68
N GLY A 221 6.95 -8.92 10.17
CA GLY A 221 6.70 -8.70 11.59
C GLY A 221 6.71 -10.00 12.40
N GLU A 222 6.20 -11.11 11.86
CA GLU A 222 6.27 -12.42 12.50
C GLU A 222 7.72 -12.95 12.57
N ALA A 223 8.51 -12.76 11.51
CA ALA A 223 9.93 -13.10 11.52
C ALA A 223 10.71 -12.30 12.58
N LEU A 224 10.41 -11.01 12.75
CA LEU A 224 11.02 -10.16 13.78
C LEU A 224 10.65 -10.58 15.21
N GLN A 225 9.43 -11.06 15.42
CA GLN A 225 8.94 -11.57 16.71
C GLN A 225 9.48 -12.95 17.08
N ASN A 226 10.07 -13.67 16.14
CA ASN A 226 10.52 -15.03 16.41
C ASN A 226 11.63 -15.05 17.46
N VAL A 227 11.30 -15.53 18.66
CA VAL A 227 12.21 -15.59 19.82
C VAL A 227 13.31 -16.63 19.65
N ASN A 228 13.11 -17.62 18.79
CA ASN A 228 14.08 -18.69 18.53
C ASN A 228 15.14 -18.27 17.50
N TRP A 229 15.02 -17.09 16.90
CA TRP A 229 15.94 -16.60 15.88
C TRP A 229 16.89 -15.57 16.47
N SER A 230 18.19 -15.71 16.16
CA SER A 230 19.16 -14.66 16.43
C SER A 230 18.86 -13.41 15.60
N ASP A 231 19.28 -12.25 16.09
CA ASP A 231 19.07 -10.98 15.38
C ASP A 231 19.72 -11.00 13.98
N GLN A 232 20.90 -11.61 13.84
CA GLN A 232 21.54 -11.81 12.54
C GLN A 232 20.67 -12.64 11.59
N ARG A 233 20.06 -13.72 12.09
CA ARG A 233 19.18 -14.57 11.28
C ARG A 233 17.94 -13.80 10.82
N LYS A 234 17.36 -12.97 11.68
CA LYS A 234 16.21 -12.11 11.33
C LYS A 234 16.58 -11.15 10.21
N VAL A 235 17.68 -10.41 10.37
CA VAL A 235 18.18 -9.46 9.37
C VAL A 235 18.49 -10.16 8.06
N ASN A 236 19.25 -11.27 8.07
CA ASN A 236 19.59 -12.00 6.85
C ASN A 236 18.34 -12.54 6.14
N THR A 237 17.35 -13.05 6.89
CA THR A 237 16.11 -13.56 6.28
C THR A 237 15.32 -12.45 5.60
N LEU A 238 15.21 -11.28 6.25
CA LEU A 238 14.53 -10.13 5.67
C LEU A 238 15.28 -9.55 4.46
N LEU A 239 16.61 -9.46 4.53
CA LEU A 239 17.42 -8.97 3.41
C LEU A 239 17.35 -9.90 2.20
N VAL A 240 17.50 -11.20 2.39
CA VAL A 240 17.45 -12.18 1.29
C VAL A 240 16.03 -12.27 0.72
N GLY A 241 15.02 -12.33 1.60
CA GLY A 241 13.61 -12.35 1.18
C GLY A 241 13.21 -11.07 0.45
N GLY A 242 13.61 -9.92 0.97
CA GLY A 242 13.36 -8.61 0.37
C GLY A 242 14.02 -8.46 -0.99
N ALA A 243 15.32 -8.79 -1.08
CA ALA A 243 16.04 -8.79 -2.35
C ALA A 243 15.40 -9.72 -3.40
N ALA A 244 14.93 -10.91 -3.00
CA ALA A 244 14.24 -11.82 -3.91
C ALA A 244 12.90 -11.23 -4.40
N VAL A 245 12.10 -10.65 -3.51
CA VAL A 245 10.81 -10.03 -3.85
C VAL A 245 11.01 -8.80 -4.75
N LEU A 246 12.02 -7.96 -4.44
CA LEU A 246 12.42 -6.81 -5.24
C LEU A 246 12.84 -7.23 -6.66
N LEU A 247 13.70 -8.24 -6.78
CA LEU A 247 14.14 -8.77 -8.08
C LEU A 247 12.96 -9.31 -8.90
N LEU A 248 12.03 -10.02 -8.26
CA LEU A 248 10.81 -10.49 -8.93
C LEU A 248 9.95 -9.31 -9.41
N GLY A 249 9.84 -8.23 -8.63
CA GLY A 249 9.16 -7.00 -9.02
C GLY A 249 9.79 -6.34 -10.24
N LEU A 250 11.12 -6.22 -10.26
CA LEU A 250 11.87 -5.68 -11.40
C LEU A 250 11.73 -6.54 -12.65
N LEU A 251 11.81 -7.87 -12.52
CA LEU A 251 11.66 -8.81 -13.64
C LEU A 251 10.23 -8.77 -14.21
N TRP A 252 9.20 -8.76 -13.36
CA TRP A 252 7.82 -8.62 -13.82
C TRP A 252 7.58 -7.24 -14.43
N GLY A 253 8.28 -6.21 -13.92
CA GLY A 253 8.31 -4.84 -14.44
C GLY A 253 8.63 -4.74 -15.93
N LEU A 254 9.36 -5.71 -16.50
CA LEU A 254 9.67 -5.77 -17.93
C LEU A 254 8.44 -6.01 -18.81
N HIS A 255 7.42 -6.67 -18.27
CA HIS A 255 6.18 -6.98 -19.00
C HIS A 255 4.97 -6.22 -18.45
N PHE A 256 4.82 -6.16 -17.13
CA PHE A 256 3.80 -5.38 -16.46
C PHE A 256 4.46 -4.16 -15.81
N PRO A 257 4.42 -2.97 -16.43
CA PRO A 257 5.21 -1.83 -16.00
C PRO A 257 5.04 -1.49 -14.53
N ILE A 258 6.13 -1.07 -13.88
CA ILE A 258 6.06 -0.50 -12.53
C ILE A 258 5.24 0.78 -12.62
N ASN A 259 4.03 0.71 -12.07
CA ASN A 259 3.03 1.75 -12.15
C ASN A 259 2.32 1.85 -10.81
N LYS A 260 2.53 2.99 -10.12
CA LYS A 260 1.89 3.33 -8.86
C LYS A 260 0.41 3.64 -9.04
N HIS A 261 0.02 4.32 -10.12
CA HIS A 261 -1.36 4.72 -10.33
C HIS A 261 -2.30 3.51 -10.40
N LEU A 262 -1.84 2.45 -11.07
CA LEU A 262 -2.52 1.17 -11.19
C LEU A 262 -2.23 0.21 -10.02
N TRP A 263 -1.36 0.57 -9.07
CA TRP A 263 -0.89 -0.37 -8.04
C TRP A 263 -0.49 -1.72 -8.64
N SER A 264 0.26 -1.67 -9.74
CA SER A 264 0.67 -2.85 -10.51
C SER A 264 1.34 -3.90 -9.63
N SER A 265 1.19 -5.18 -9.98
CA SER A 265 1.80 -6.28 -9.24
C SER A 265 3.32 -6.16 -9.15
N SER A 266 3.96 -5.66 -10.20
CA SER A 266 5.40 -5.34 -10.22
C SER A 266 5.75 -4.23 -9.22
N PHE A 267 4.94 -3.16 -9.12
CA PHE A 267 5.10 -2.10 -8.11
C PHE A 267 4.92 -2.63 -6.68
N ILE A 268 3.97 -3.53 -6.43
CA ILE A 268 3.79 -4.15 -5.11
C ILE A 268 5.01 -4.95 -4.69
N LEU A 269 5.56 -5.75 -5.60
CA LEU A 269 6.76 -6.55 -5.32
C LEU A 269 7.99 -5.64 -5.15
N LEU A 270 8.15 -4.62 -5.99
CA LEU A 270 9.24 -3.66 -5.87
C LEU A 270 9.24 -2.96 -4.51
N THR A 271 8.06 -2.53 -4.04
CA THR A 271 7.93 -1.74 -2.80
C THR A 271 7.73 -2.60 -1.54
N GLY A 272 7.46 -3.89 -1.70
CA GLY A 272 7.36 -4.85 -0.60
C GLY A 272 8.66 -5.59 -0.28
N GLY A 273 9.61 -5.61 -1.23
CA GLY A 273 10.94 -6.21 -1.07
C GLY A 273 11.95 -5.24 -0.50
#